data_AF-A0A2S1QYN7-F1
#
_entry.id   AF-A0A2S1QYN7-F1
#
_cell.length_a   1.000
_cell.length_b   1.000
_cell.length_c   1.000
_cell.angle_alpha   90.00
_cell.angle_beta   90.00
_cell.angle_gamma   90.00
#
_symmetry.space_group_name_H-M   'P 1'
#
loop_
_entity.id
_entity.type
_entity.pdbx_description
1 polymer ?
#
loop_
_entity_poly.entity_id
_entity_poly.type
_entity_poly.pdbx_seq_one_letter_code
_entity_poly.pdbx_strand_id
1 'polypeptide(L)'
;MKNELQNVLSGKSEVRYGAIIQSIANYLKNGSVASTETKSAKYYKEQEATRLEDYILQANLWIGDIDFSQYVSEGAEQKVYLKDSEHVLKLNDSIYYESWLDYFYNLLLHNYFFPDTAYDLVGFTKDNDVLYAIVKQAYVSITDKTYLARVKSFLEENGFENTRNNDYFNPELQIILEDLHDENVLTRNDILYFIDTVFYLTDSFWQK
;
A
#
# COMPACT_ATOMS: atom_id res chain seq x y z
N MET A 1 14.99 13.24 5.27
CA MET A 1 13.75 12.43 5.21
C MET A 1 14.00 10.97 4.77
N LYS A 2 14.91 10.67 3.84
CA LYS A 2 15.20 9.28 3.42
C LYS A 2 15.50 8.29 4.58
N ASN A 3 16.34 8.69 5.54
CA ASN A 3 16.65 7.88 6.73
C ASN A 3 15.42 7.59 7.60
N GLU A 4 14.45 8.50 7.64
CA GLU A 4 13.22 8.33 8.39
C GLU A 4 12.33 7.28 7.72
N LEU A 5 12.17 7.35 6.40
CA LEU A 5 11.47 6.32 5.63
C LEU A 5 12.15 4.95 5.77
N GLN A 6 13.48 4.88 5.73
CA GLN A 6 14.20 3.64 6.02
C GLN A 6 13.92 3.12 7.44
N ASN A 7 13.80 4.00 8.43
CA ASN A 7 13.41 3.62 9.78
C ASN A 7 11.97 3.10 9.84
N VAL A 8 11.03 3.72 9.10
CA VAL A 8 9.65 3.22 8.97
C VAL A 8 9.64 1.83 8.35
N LEU A 9 10.27 1.64 7.19
CA LEU A 9 10.28 0.36 6.49
C LEU A 9 11.08 -0.74 7.21
N SER A 10 11.98 -0.37 8.14
CA SER A 10 12.69 -1.32 9.01
C SER A 10 12.04 -1.52 10.38
N GLY A 11 10.88 -0.90 10.64
CA GLY A 11 10.17 -1.00 11.92
C GLY A 11 10.87 -0.33 13.11
N LYS A 12 11.77 0.64 12.85
CA LYS A 12 12.45 1.44 13.88
C LYS A 12 11.66 2.69 14.28
N SER A 13 10.72 3.12 13.43
CA SER A 13 9.77 4.20 13.69
C SER A 13 8.41 3.79 13.14
N GLU A 14 7.32 4.23 13.77
CA GLU A 14 5.97 3.84 13.40
C GLU A 14 5.25 4.98 12.64
N VAL A 15 4.42 4.61 11.67
CA VAL A 15 3.45 5.49 11.00
C VAL A 15 2.04 5.14 11.47
N ARG A 16 1.05 5.99 11.19
CA ARG A 16 -0.35 5.69 11.51
C ARG A 16 -0.74 4.30 10.97
N TYR A 17 -1.28 3.45 11.85
CA TYR A 17 -1.65 2.06 11.57
C TYR A 17 -0.49 1.17 11.06
N GLY A 18 0.75 1.52 11.37
CA GLY A 18 1.94 0.84 10.84
C GLY A 18 2.32 -0.45 11.58
N ALA A 19 2.00 -0.60 12.87
CA ALA A 19 2.55 -1.67 13.72
C ALA A 19 2.40 -3.10 13.14
N ILE A 20 1.20 -3.49 12.70
CA ILE A 20 0.94 -4.83 12.14
C ILE A 20 1.67 -4.99 10.80
N ILE A 21 1.56 -3.98 9.93
CA ILE A 21 2.18 -3.96 8.60
C ILE A 21 3.71 -4.13 8.71
N GLN A 22 4.34 -3.40 9.63
CA GLN A 22 5.78 -3.48 9.90
C GLN A 22 6.19 -4.83 10.47
N SER A 23 5.38 -5.41 11.35
CA SER A 23 5.64 -6.73 11.93
C SER A 23 5.66 -7.82 10.85
N ILE A 24 4.71 -7.77 9.92
CA ILE A 24 4.63 -8.70 8.78
C ILE A 24 5.80 -8.46 7.80
N ALA A 25 6.06 -7.20 7.41
CA ALA A 25 7.15 -6.86 6.51
C ALA A 25 8.51 -7.35 7.04
N ASN A 26 8.76 -7.15 8.34
CA ASN A 26 9.97 -7.66 9.00
C ASN A 26 10.03 -9.19 9.04
N TYR A 27 8.90 -9.86 9.28
CA TYR A 27 8.83 -11.33 9.25
C TYR A 27 9.15 -11.91 7.86
N LEU A 28 8.62 -11.31 6.80
CA LEU A 28 8.87 -11.70 5.42
C LEU A 28 10.34 -11.45 5.03
N LYS A 29 10.86 -10.26 5.31
CA LYS A 29 12.25 -9.88 5.02
C LYS A 29 13.28 -10.80 5.68
N ASN A 30 13.06 -11.21 6.93
CA ASN A 30 13.94 -12.16 7.62
C ASN A 30 13.88 -13.57 7.02
N GLY A 31 12.81 -13.88 6.29
CA GLY A 31 12.61 -15.12 5.58
C GLY A 31 13.35 -15.24 4.25
N SER A 32 13.65 -14.11 3.60
CA SER A 32 14.19 -14.04 2.24
C SER A 32 15.66 -14.49 2.13
N VAL A 33 16.37 -14.63 3.25
CA VAL A 33 17.83 -14.89 3.28
C VAL A 33 18.20 -16.35 2.95
N ALA A 34 17.23 -17.26 2.85
CA ALA A 34 17.50 -18.70 2.80
C ALA A 34 17.63 -19.33 1.39
N SER A 35 17.40 -18.62 0.28
CA SER A 35 17.46 -19.22 -1.06
C SER A 35 18.48 -18.55 -2.00
N THR A 36 19.70 -19.08 -2.01
CA THR A 36 20.80 -18.75 -2.93
C THR A 36 20.62 -19.34 -4.35
N GLU A 37 19.39 -19.52 -4.83
CA GLU A 37 19.11 -20.04 -6.17
C GLU A 37 18.34 -19.02 -6.99
N THR A 38 18.76 -18.85 -8.25
CA THR A 38 18.15 -17.96 -9.25
C THR A 38 16.75 -18.44 -9.62
N LYS A 39 15.76 -18.15 -8.77
CA LYS A 39 14.35 -18.49 -9.01
C LYS A 39 13.60 -17.27 -9.56
N SER A 40 12.55 -17.51 -10.33
CA SER A 40 11.75 -16.44 -10.96
C SER A 40 10.97 -15.63 -9.91
N ALA A 41 10.67 -14.36 -10.20
CA ALA A 41 9.90 -13.48 -9.31
C ALA A 41 8.56 -14.10 -8.86
N LYS A 42 7.88 -14.82 -9.76
CA LYS A 42 6.65 -15.55 -9.45
C LYS A 42 6.86 -16.61 -8.35
N TYR A 43 7.92 -17.41 -8.45
CA TYR A 43 8.24 -18.41 -7.44
C TYR A 43 8.62 -17.79 -6.08
N TYR A 44 9.28 -16.63 -6.11
CA TYR A 44 9.58 -15.87 -4.90
C TYR A 44 8.29 -15.40 -4.20
N LYS A 45 7.34 -14.83 -4.95
CA LYS A 45 6.05 -14.36 -4.42
C LYS A 45 5.19 -15.49 -3.85
N GLU A 46 5.18 -16.66 -4.48
CA GLU A 46 4.48 -17.86 -3.96
C GLU A 46 5.06 -18.34 -2.61
N GLN A 47 6.39 -18.27 -2.44
CA GLN A 47 7.03 -18.58 -1.15
C GLN A 47 6.70 -17.53 -0.08
N GLU A 48 6.70 -16.24 -0.44
CA GLU A 48 6.27 -15.20 0.48
C GLU A 48 4.80 -15.39 0.90
N ALA A 49 3.92 -15.76 -0.03
CA ALA A 49 2.53 -16.06 0.29
C ALA A 49 2.41 -17.21 1.31
N THR A 50 3.18 -18.30 1.13
CA THR A 50 3.20 -19.43 2.08
C THR A 50 3.65 -18.98 3.48
N ARG A 51 4.73 -18.21 3.55
CA ARG A 51 5.24 -17.68 4.83
C ARG A 51 4.26 -16.70 5.47
N LEU A 52 3.62 -15.88 4.65
CA LEU A 52 2.61 -14.95 5.11
C LEU A 52 1.43 -15.70 5.73
N GLU A 53 0.94 -16.78 5.12
CA GLU A 53 -0.10 -17.63 5.69
C GLU A 53 0.30 -18.25 7.04
N ASP A 54 1.54 -18.73 7.17
CA ASP A 54 2.06 -19.22 8.45
C ASP A 54 2.02 -18.14 9.52
N TYR A 55 2.41 -16.90 9.18
CA TYR A 55 2.34 -15.76 10.09
C TYR A 55 0.90 -15.42 10.45
N ILE A 56 0.00 -15.35 9.47
CA ILE A 56 -1.43 -15.04 9.66
C ILE A 56 -2.06 -16.05 10.63
N LEU A 57 -1.74 -17.34 10.48
CA LEU A 57 -2.21 -18.39 11.39
C LEU A 57 -1.67 -18.19 12.81
N GLN A 58 -0.36 -17.95 12.95
CA GLN A 58 0.29 -17.78 14.27
C GLN A 58 -0.19 -16.52 15.01
N ALA A 59 -0.44 -15.44 14.27
CA ALA A 59 -0.89 -14.17 14.80
C ALA A 59 -2.43 -14.04 14.90
N ASN A 60 -3.17 -15.09 14.50
CA ASN A 60 -4.64 -15.11 14.48
C ASN A 60 -5.25 -13.93 13.68
N LEU A 61 -4.72 -13.69 12.47
CA LEU A 61 -5.12 -12.59 11.59
C LEU A 61 -6.11 -13.01 10.48
N TRP A 62 -6.60 -14.25 10.51
CA TRP A 62 -7.63 -14.72 9.57
C TRP A 62 -9.00 -14.10 9.89
N ILE A 63 -9.66 -13.56 8.88
CA ILE A 63 -11.01 -12.98 8.95
C ILE A 63 -11.96 -13.85 8.10
N GLY A 64 -12.87 -14.54 8.78
CA GLY A 64 -13.87 -15.42 8.14
C GLY A 64 -15.17 -14.71 7.77
N ASP A 65 -15.56 -13.69 8.53
CA ASP A 65 -16.86 -13.03 8.38
C ASP A 65 -16.70 -11.60 7.83
N ILE A 66 -16.45 -11.49 6.53
CA ILE A 66 -16.57 -10.20 5.83
C ILE A 66 -17.99 -10.11 5.26
N ASP A 67 -18.69 -9.04 5.59
CA ASP A 67 -19.98 -8.75 4.97
C ASP A 67 -19.77 -8.22 3.55
N PHE A 68 -19.73 -9.15 2.59
CA PHE A 68 -19.59 -8.85 1.17
C PHE A 68 -20.84 -8.21 0.56
N SER A 69 -21.95 -8.08 1.29
CA SER A 69 -23.20 -7.48 0.78
C SER A 69 -23.10 -5.98 0.55
N GLN A 70 -22.13 -5.30 1.18
CA GLN A 70 -21.91 -3.85 1.09
C GLN A 70 -20.97 -3.45 -0.05
N TYR A 71 -20.99 -4.19 -1.15
CA TYR A 71 -20.14 -3.93 -2.31
C TYR A 71 -20.37 -2.53 -2.90
N VAL A 72 -19.27 -1.82 -3.20
CA VAL A 72 -19.28 -0.46 -3.76
C VAL A 72 -18.77 -0.48 -5.19
N SER A 73 -17.57 -1.02 -5.39
CA SER A 73 -16.87 -1.02 -6.67
C SER A 73 -15.79 -2.11 -6.71
N GLU A 74 -15.43 -2.49 -7.92
CA GLU A 74 -14.36 -3.43 -8.24
C GLU A 74 -13.53 -2.80 -9.36
N GLY A 75 -12.24 -2.64 -9.11
CA GLY A 75 -11.24 -2.41 -10.14
C GLY A 75 -10.51 -3.71 -10.44
N ALA A 76 -9.56 -3.67 -11.37
CA ALA A 76 -8.73 -4.84 -11.65
C ALA A 76 -7.85 -5.26 -10.44
N GLU A 77 -7.60 -4.35 -9.50
CA GLU A 77 -6.66 -4.54 -8.39
C GLU A 77 -7.32 -4.81 -7.02
N GLN A 78 -8.60 -4.48 -6.87
CA GLN A 78 -9.21 -4.46 -5.55
C GLN A 78 -10.74 -4.45 -5.58
N LYS A 79 -11.33 -5.06 -4.55
CA LYS A 79 -12.76 -5.03 -4.26
C LYS A 79 -13.02 -4.10 -3.07
N VAL A 80 -13.92 -3.13 -3.23
CA VAL A 80 -14.25 -2.11 -2.23
C VAL A 80 -15.63 -2.36 -1.64
N TYR A 81 -15.71 -2.38 -0.32
CA TYR A 81 -16.93 -2.59 0.46
C TYR A 81 -17.15 -1.45 1.45
N LEU A 82 -18.38 -0.95 1.57
CA LEU A 82 -18.71 -0.01 2.64
C LEU A 82 -18.67 -0.75 3.98
N LYS A 83 -17.91 -0.20 4.94
CA LYS A 83 -17.89 -0.74 6.30
C LYS A 83 -18.91 -0.04 7.18
N ASP A 84 -18.91 1.29 7.09
CA ASP A 84 -19.79 2.22 7.79
C ASP A 84 -19.86 3.54 7.00
N SER A 85 -20.43 4.60 7.59
CA SER A 85 -20.55 5.91 6.93
C SER A 85 -19.22 6.64 6.73
N GLU A 86 -18.14 6.19 7.39
CA GLU A 86 -16.84 6.86 7.44
C GLU A 86 -15.69 6.02 6.90
N HIS A 87 -15.90 4.73 6.62
CA HIS A 87 -14.84 3.81 6.22
C HIS A 87 -15.26 2.83 5.11
N VAL A 88 -14.26 2.43 4.34
CA VAL A 88 -14.34 1.33 3.38
C VAL A 88 -13.36 0.21 3.75
N LEU A 89 -13.72 -1.03 3.41
CA LEU A 89 -12.80 -2.16 3.38
C LEU A 89 -12.36 -2.41 1.94
N LYS A 90 -11.06 -2.66 1.76
CA LYS A 90 -10.48 -3.04 0.48
C LYS A 90 -9.79 -4.41 0.61
N LEU A 91 -10.07 -5.28 -0.35
CA LEU A 91 -9.40 -6.57 -0.49
C LEU A 91 -8.38 -6.46 -1.62
N ASN A 92 -7.10 -6.75 -1.33
CA ASN A 92 -6.01 -6.70 -2.29
C ASN A 92 -5.24 -8.03 -2.28
N ASP A 93 -5.05 -8.65 -3.44
CA ASP A 93 -4.32 -9.93 -3.61
C ASP A 93 -2.83 -9.73 -3.95
N SER A 94 -2.36 -8.49 -3.89
CA SER A 94 -1.05 -8.01 -4.27
C SER A 94 -0.68 -8.20 -5.74
N ILE A 95 -1.59 -8.56 -6.67
CA ILE A 95 -1.22 -8.99 -8.04
C ILE A 95 -0.36 -7.98 -8.82
N TYR A 96 -0.51 -6.69 -8.54
CA TYR A 96 0.26 -5.59 -9.15
C TYR A 96 1.63 -5.30 -8.52
N TYR A 97 1.97 -6.00 -7.44
CA TYR A 97 3.27 -5.90 -6.76
C TYR A 97 4.15 -7.09 -7.10
N GLU A 98 5.47 -6.88 -7.19
CA GLU A 98 6.41 -7.97 -7.46
C GLU A 98 6.44 -9.01 -6.34
N SER A 99 6.19 -8.57 -5.10
CA SER A 99 6.18 -9.40 -3.90
C SER A 99 5.14 -8.92 -2.88
N TRP A 100 4.83 -9.74 -1.86
CA TRP A 100 3.99 -9.30 -0.74
C TRP A 100 4.72 -8.26 0.10
N LEU A 101 6.04 -8.36 0.21
CA LEU A 101 6.85 -7.36 0.90
C LEU A 101 6.72 -5.97 0.25
N ASP A 102 6.70 -5.89 -1.08
CA ASP A 102 6.50 -4.63 -1.80
C ASP A 102 5.12 -4.04 -1.56
N TYR A 103 4.08 -4.88 -1.50
CA TYR A 103 2.74 -4.45 -1.11
C TYR A 103 2.73 -3.83 0.30
N PHE A 104 3.36 -4.47 1.29
CA PHE A 104 3.41 -3.91 2.65
C PHE A 104 4.25 -2.63 2.72
N TYR A 105 5.34 -2.52 1.95
CA TYR A 105 6.08 -1.26 1.84
C TYR A 105 5.23 -0.17 1.20
N ASN A 106 4.41 -0.49 0.18
CA ASN A 106 3.48 0.47 -0.40
C ASN A 106 2.50 1.02 0.64
N LEU A 107 1.90 0.15 1.47
CA LEU A 107 1.01 0.60 2.54
C LEU A 107 1.73 1.52 3.55
N LEU A 108 2.96 1.20 3.94
CA LEU A 108 3.73 2.03 4.87
C LEU A 108 4.10 3.39 4.29
N LEU A 109 4.48 3.44 3.00
CA LEU A 109 4.78 4.68 2.31
C LEU A 109 3.51 5.53 2.14
N HIS A 110 2.39 4.91 1.76
CA HIS A 110 1.09 5.58 1.72
C HIS A 110 0.74 6.20 3.07
N ASN A 111 0.84 5.44 4.15
CA ASN A 111 0.52 5.94 5.49
C ASN A 111 1.47 7.04 5.97
N TYR A 112 2.71 7.07 5.47
CA TYR A 112 3.65 8.15 5.74
C TYR A 112 3.30 9.43 4.98
N PHE A 113 3.07 9.35 3.66
CA PHE A 113 2.85 10.52 2.82
C PHE A 113 1.42 11.06 2.90
N PHE A 114 0.44 10.18 3.13
CA PHE A 114 -1.00 10.48 3.07
C PHE A 114 -1.73 9.97 4.34
N PRO A 115 -1.41 10.50 5.53
CA PRO A 115 -1.94 10.00 6.80
C PRO A 115 -3.45 10.18 6.99
N ASP A 116 -4.09 11.05 6.21
CA ASP A 116 -5.55 11.27 6.22
C ASP A 116 -6.33 10.11 5.61
N THR A 117 -5.70 9.36 4.71
CA THR A 117 -6.23 8.17 4.01
C THR A 117 -5.45 6.91 4.35
N ALA A 118 -4.71 6.92 5.47
CA ALA A 118 -3.90 5.79 5.92
C ALA A 118 -4.69 4.47 5.97
N TYR A 119 -4.07 3.42 5.47
CA TYR A 119 -4.54 2.05 5.50
C TYR A 119 -4.32 1.41 6.86
N ASP A 120 -5.39 0.87 7.43
CA ASP A 120 -5.37 0.04 8.63
C ASP A 120 -5.53 -1.43 8.23
N LEU A 121 -4.46 -2.23 8.33
CA LEU A 121 -4.49 -3.65 7.99
C LEU A 121 -5.26 -4.43 9.06
N VAL A 122 -6.49 -4.84 8.71
CA VAL A 122 -7.42 -5.52 9.62
C VAL A 122 -7.11 -7.01 9.75
N GLY A 123 -6.63 -7.62 8.67
CA GLY A 123 -6.34 -9.04 8.62
C GLY A 123 -6.35 -9.55 7.19
N PHE A 124 -6.58 -10.86 7.04
CA PHE A 124 -6.51 -11.55 5.76
C PHE A 124 -7.67 -12.50 5.58
N THR A 125 -8.04 -12.76 4.33
CA THR A 125 -9.03 -13.79 3.97
C THR A 125 -8.57 -14.57 2.74
N LYS A 126 -9.27 -15.67 2.45
CA LYS A 126 -9.08 -16.46 1.24
C LYS A 126 -10.39 -16.64 0.52
N ASP A 127 -10.37 -16.40 -0.79
CA ASP A 127 -11.47 -16.71 -1.69
C ASP A 127 -10.89 -17.42 -2.93
N ASN A 128 -11.43 -18.59 -3.28
CA ASN A 128 -10.95 -19.44 -4.38
C ASN A 128 -9.42 -19.65 -4.39
N ASP A 129 -8.85 -19.97 -3.22
CA ASP A 129 -7.40 -20.13 -2.98
C ASP A 129 -6.53 -18.88 -3.22
N VAL A 130 -7.14 -17.72 -3.48
CA VAL A 130 -6.45 -16.43 -3.56
C VAL A 130 -6.41 -15.78 -2.18
N LEU A 131 -5.21 -15.44 -1.72
CA LEU A 131 -4.98 -14.72 -0.48
C LEU A 131 -5.24 -13.23 -0.68
N TYR A 132 -6.07 -12.64 0.17
CA TYR A 132 -6.36 -11.21 0.18
C TYR A 132 -5.96 -10.57 1.50
N ALA A 133 -5.22 -9.47 1.44
CA ALA A 133 -5.09 -8.54 2.55
C ALA A 133 -6.35 -7.66 2.64
N ILE A 134 -6.84 -7.46 3.86
CA ILE A 134 -8.02 -6.62 4.13
C ILE A 134 -7.54 -5.36 4.82
N VAL A 135 -7.63 -4.24 4.12
CA VAL A 135 -7.30 -2.92 4.68
C VAL A 135 -8.57 -2.09 4.86
N LYS A 136 -8.66 -1.39 5.98
CA LYS A 136 -9.67 -0.37 6.22
C LYS A 136 -9.08 1.01 5.90
N GLN A 137 -9.83 1.82 5.17
CA GLN A 137 -9.45 3.18 4.80
C GLN A 137 -10.59 4.14 5.11
N ALA A 138 -10.27 5.39 5.46
CA ALA A 138 -11.27 6.44 5.59
C ALA A 138 -11.99 6.66 4.26
N TYR A 139 -13.32 6.73 4.29
CA TYR A 139 -14.15 7.09 3.16
C TYR A 139 -14.08 8.60 2.93
N VAL A 140 -13.69 9.01 1.73
CA VAL A 140 -13.61 10.41 1.34
C VAL A 140 -14.73 10.73 0.35
N SER A 141 -15.65 11.59 0.77
CA SER A 141 -16.67 12.14 -0.12
C SER A 141 -16.06 13.19 -1.05
N ILE A 142 -16.38 13.11 -2.35
CA ILE A 142 -15.97 14.09 -3.34
C ILE A 142 -16.91 15.29 -3.29
N THR A 143 -16.37 16.49 -3.07
CA THR A 143 -17.15 17.74 -3.20
C THR A 143 -16.78 18.52 -4.45
N ASP A 144 -15.57 18.33 -4.95
CA ASP A 144 -14.99 19.13 -6.02
C ASP A 144 -14.33 18.24 -7.07
N LYS A 145 -14.25 18.75 -8.31
CA LYS A 145 -13.47 18.10 -9.36
C LYS A 145 -11.99 18.19 -9.03
N THR A 146 -11.27 17.07 -9.08
CA THR A 146 -9.81 17.06 -9.00
C THR A 146 -9.18 17.61 -10.27
N TYR A 147 -8.27 18.57 -10.11
CA TYR A 147 -7.51 19.15 -11.22
C TYR A 147 -6.06 18.64 -11.17
N LEU A 148 -5.64 17.86 -12.17
CA LEU A 148 -4.29 17.27 -12.22
C LEU A 148 -3.16 18.31 -12.12
N ALA A 149 -3.39 19.54 -12.59
CA ALA A 149 -2.42 20.62 -12.42
C ALA A 149 -2.16 20.95 -10.93
N ARG A 150 -3.19 20.90 -10.07
CA ARG A 150 -3.04 21.10 -8.62
C ARG A 150 -2.30 19.93 -7.97
N VAL A 151 -2.60 18.70 -8.40
CA VAL A 151 -1.90 17.48 -7.94
C VAL A 151 -0.41 17.58 -8.27
N LYS A 152 -0.09 17.98 -9.51
CA LYS A 152 1.29 18.20 -9.94
C LYS A 152 2.01 19.25 -9.09
N SER A 153 1.42 20.43 -8.91
CA SER A 153 2.03 21.48 -8.07
C SER A 153 2.24 21.02 -6.63
N PHE A 154 1.27 20.33 -6.03
CA PHE A 154 1.39 19.76 -4.69
C PHE A 154 2.59 18.81 -4.59
N LEU A 155 2.77 17.91 -5.56
CA LEU A 155 3.86 16.95 -5.57
C LEU A 155 5.22 17.61 -5.80
N GLU A 156 5.31 18.57 -6.73
CA GLU A 156 6.51 19.36 -6.99
C GLU A 156 6.96 20.13 -5.74
N GLU A 157 6.02 20.73 -5.00
CA GLU A 157 6.28 21.41 -3.72
C GLU A 157 6.80 20.45 -2.63
N ASN A 158 6.49 19.15 -2.74
CA ASN A 158 6.96 18.08 -1.85
C ASN A 158 8.18 17.30 -2.40
N GLY A 159 8.87 17.86 -3.40
CA GLY A 159 10.14 17.32 -3.92
C GLY A 159 9.98 16.15 -4.89
N PHE A 160 8.77 15.89 -5.40
CA PHE A 160 8.54 14.94 -6.46
C PHE A 160 8.62 15.61 -7.83
N GLU A 161 9.38 15.01 -8.74
CA GLU A 161 9.53 15.45 -10.12
C GLU A 161 8.65 14.61 -11.03
N ASN A 162 7.79 15.25 -11.82
CA ASN A 162 6.98 14.54 -12.80
C ASN A 162 7.89 13.96 -13.91
N THR A 163 7.82 12.65 -14.13
CA THR A 163 8.68 11.96 -15.10
C THR A 163 7.96 11.74 -16.43
N ARG A 164 6.81 11.05 -16.40
CA ARG A 164 5.96 10.79 -17.56
C ARG A 164 4.51 10.73 -17.10
N ASN A 165 3.56 11.22 -17.91
CA ASN A 165 2.13 11.21 -17.57
C ASN A 165 1.92 11.79 -16.16
N ASN A 166 1.35 11.01 -15.25
CA ASN A 166 1.18 11.35 -13.84
C ASN A 166 2.05 10.47 -12.92
N ASP A 167 3.19 10.02 -13.43
CA ASP A 167 4.20 9.30 -12.66
C ASP A 167 5.21 10.33 -12.13
N TYR A 168 5.71 10.09 -10.92
CA TYR A 168 6.57 11.03 -10.21
C TYR A 168 7.74 10.32 -9.56
N PHE A 169 8.89 10.99 -9.52
CA PHE A 169 10.10 10.49 -8.90
C PHE A 169 10.63 11.51 -7.90
N ASN A 170 10.92 11.08 -6.68
CA ASN A 170 11.62 11.92 -5.71
C ASN A 170 13.11 11.56 -5.70
N PRO A 171 14.01 12.41 -6.24
CA PRO A 171 15.43 12.10 -6.34
C PRO A 171 16.15 12.10 -4.99
N GLU A 172 15.68 12.87 -4.00
CA GLU A 172 16.29 12.84 -2.66
C GLU A 172 15.95 11.53 -1.94
N LEU A 173 14.68 11.12 -2.03
CA LEU A 173 14.18 9.94 -1.33
C LEU A 173 14.46 8.65 -2.08
N GLN A 174 14.69 8.71 -3.40
CA GLN A 174 14.85 7.54 -4.27
C GLN A 174 13.58 6.67 -4.30
N ILE A 175 12.43 7.33 -4.48
CA ILE A 175 11.09 6.73 -4.50
C ILE A 175 10.37 7.17 -5.78
N ILE A 176 9.64 6.23 -6.38
CA ILE A 176 8.72 6.49 -7.49
C ILE A 176 7.30 6.40 -6.95
N LEU A 177 6.43 7.30 -7.38
CA LEU A 177 4.99 7.33 -7.09
C LEU A 177 4.24 7.30 -8.42
N GLU A 178 3.47 6.24 -8.65
CA GLU A 178 2.68 6.00 -9.85
C GLU A 178 1.18 5.92 -9.54
N ASP A 179 0.40 5.69 -10.58
CA ASP A 179 -1.06 5.50 -10.55
C ASP A 179 -1.86 6.72 -10.04
N LEU A 180 -1.32 7.92 -10.26
CA LEU A 180 -2.03 9.16 -9.92
C LEU A 180 -2.92 9.62 -11.07
N HIS A 181 -4.16 9.16 -11.09
CA HIS A 181 -5.21 9.70 -11.95
C HIS A 181 -6.30 10.41 -11.15
N ASP A 182 -7.24 11.04 -11.84
CA ASP A 182 -8.32 11.81 -11.22
C ASP A 182 -9.32 10.96 -10.42
N GLU A 183 -9.27 9.63 -10.55
CA GLU A 183 -10.03 8.70 -9.71
C GLU A 183 -9.28 8.31 -8.41
N ASN A 184 -7.95 8.33 -8.42
CA ASN A 184 -7.09 8.00 -7.27
C ASN A 184 -6.70 9.23 -6.43
N VAL A 185 -7.06 10.43 -6.88
CA VAL A 185 -6.90 11.67 -6.11
C VAL A 185 -8.25 12.36 -6.01
N LEU A 186 -8.78 12.43 -4.80
CA LEU A 186 -10.09 12.99 -4.48
C LEU A 186 -9.94 14.40 -3.92
N THR A 187 -10.83 15.31 -4.29
CA THR A 187 -10.83 16.68 -3.74
C THR A 187 -12.06 16.89 -2.87
N ARG A 188 -11.81 17.28 -1.60
CA ARG A 188 -12.85 17.64 -0.63
C ARG A 188 -12.51 18.94 0.06
N ASN A 189 -13.36 19.95 -0.10
CA ASN A 189 -13.17 21.31 0.44
C ASN A 189 -11.77 21.86 0.08
N ASP A 190 -11.41 21.80 -1.21
CA ASP A 190 -10.11 22.22 -1.74
C ASP A 190 -8.87 21.45 -1.22
N ILE A 191 -9.05 20.39 -0.43
CA ILE A 191 -7.96 19.53 0.07
C ILE A 191 -7.88 18.28 -0.81
N LEU A 192 -6.66 17.90 -1.19
CA LEU A 192 -6.38 16.67 -1.93
C LEU A 192 -6.26 15.48 -0.99
N TYR A 193 -6.94 14.39 -1.30
CA TYR A 193 -6.88 13.11 -0.61
C TYR A 193 -6.43 12.06 -1.61
N PHE A 194 -5.35 11.37 -1.29
CA PHE A 194 -4.76 10.35 -2.16
C PHE A 194 -5.23 8.98 -1.71
N ILE A 195 -5.74 8.19 -2.63
CA ILE A 195 -6.13 6.80 -2.41
C ILE A 195 -5.45 5.94 -3.48
N ASP A 196 -5.29 4.65 -3.22
CA ASP A 196 -4.80 3.69 -4.23
C ASP A 196 -3.47 4.06 -4.90
N THR A 197 -2.60 4.76 -4.16
CA THR A 197 -1.27 5.13 -4.65
C THR A 197 -0.36 3.91 -4.77
N VAL A 198 0.53 3.93 -5.76
CA VAL A 198 1.53 2.89 -5.95
C VAL A 198 2.93 3.48 -5.80
N PHE A 199 3.66 3.03 -4.77
CA PHE A 199 5.04 3.41 -4.50
C PHE A 199 6.02 2.30 -4.90
N TYR A 200 7.11 2.70 -5.55
CA TYR A 200 8.27 1.84 -5.81
C TYR A 200 9.54 2.42 -5.18
N LEU A 201 10.39 1.54 -4.65
CA LEU A 201 11.71 1.89 -4.14
C LEU A 201 12.74 1.63 -5.24
N THR A 202 13.66 2.56 -5.48
CA THR A 202 14.80 2.27 -6.36
C THR A 202 15.90 1.52 -5.59
N ASP A 203 16.84 0.89 -6.31
CA ASP A 203 18.01 0.24 -5.70
C ASP A 203 18.84 1.19 -4.81
N SER A 204 18.80 2.48 -5.13
CA SER A 204 19.48 3.53 -4.38
C SER A 204 18.76 3.91 -3.09
N PHE A 205 17.50 3.50 -2.90
CA PHE A 205 16.74 3.79 -1.67
C PHE A 205 17.45 3.29 -0.41
N TRP A 206 18.08 2.11 -0.46
CA TRP A 206 18.75 1.52 0.70
C TRP A 206 20.20 1.99 0.88
N GLN A 207 20.74 2.75 -0.07
CA GLN A 207 22.10 3.28 -0.03
C GLN A 207 22.18 4.51 0.90
N LYS A 208 23.34 4.65 1.56
CA LYS A 208 23.66 5.78 2.45
C LYS A 208 23.98 7.05 1.69
#